data_AF-A0A3D0TVC4-F1
#
_entry.id   AF-A0A3D0TVC4-F1
#
_cell.length_a   1.000
_cell.length_b   1.000
_cell.length_c   1.000
_cell.angle_alpha   90.00
_cell.angle_beta   90.00
_cell.angle_gamma   90.00
#
_symmetry.space_group_name_H-M   'P 1'
#
loop_
_entity.id
_entity.type
_entity.pdbx_description
1 polymer ?
#
loop_
_entity_poly.entity_id
_entity_poly.type
_entity_poly.pdbx_seq_one_letter_code
_entity_poly.pdbx_strand_id
1 'polypeptide(L)'
;MNPIAGDDRDGITFGDELVGVGAAAAAAALVGGLESKRVAIEGFGAEGLAIARAVAAQGATVARVAAGGACVSDGGSSAGEGLTPAVLADAWLAHGDDCVAALGEADGVATEKPSQVWSDDVDVIFCGSKPAALTGEDAKTAGTTAVVSWSPAAISSRALAVLRSAGAPAAADFVAALGPTLTWWADPTTTHEALRAETAETVASVMAETAGHDDGAVMAACYRAERFMETWIDELPFGRPLG
;
A
#
# COMPACT_ATOMS: atom_id res chain seq x y z
N MET A 1 16.16 16.96 -5.74
CA MET A 1 15.35 16.23 -4.75
C MET A 1 15.70 16.78 -3.37
N ASN A 2 14.73 17.11 -2.53
CA ASN A 2 14.99 17.58 -1.17
C ASN A 2 15.72 16.46 -0.40
N PRO A 3 16.87 16.73 0.24
CA PRO A 3 17.67 15.70 0.90
C PRO A 3 16.90 14.94 1.98
N ILE A 4 15.87 15.55 2.59
CA ILE A 4 15.07 14.92 3.67
C ILE A 4 14.46 13.58 3.26
N ALA A 5 14.12 13.39 1.98
CA ALA A 5 13.54 12.14 1.49
C ALA A 5 14.53 10.96 1.57
N GLY A 6 15.84 11.24 1.55
CA GLY A 6 16.89 10.23 1.63
C GLY A 6 17.36 9.90 3.05
N ASP A 7 16.81 10.56 4.08
CA ASP A 7 17.20 10.30 5.46
C ASP A 7 16.85 8.87 5.86
N ASP A 8 17.77 8.18 6.54
CA ASP A 8 17.57 6.81 7.00
C ASP A 8 16.55 6.75 8.15
N ARG A 9 15.66 5.76 8.07
CA ARG A 9 14.56 5.48 9.00
C ARG A 9 14.58 4.01 9.41
N ASP A 10 15.68 3.59 10.01
CA ASP A 10 15.88 2.22 10.51
C ASP A 10 15.75 1.18 9.38
N GLY A 11 16.56 1.33 8.32
CA GLY A 11 16.66 0.36 7.21
C GLY A 11 15.81 0.67 5.98
N ILE A 12 15.08 1.80 5.98
CA ILE A 12 14.35 2.33 4.84
C ILE A 12 14.61 3.84 4.72
N THR A 13 14.30 4.44 3.57
CA THR A 13 14.39 5.89 3.43
C THR A 13 13.15 6.58 3.99
N PHE A 14 13.25 7.88 4.26
CA PHE A 14 12.08 8.69 4.60
C PHE A 14 11.06 8.75 3.45
N GLY A 15 11.51 8.68 2.19
CA GLY A 15 10.62 8.49 1.04
C GLY A 15 9.76 7.23 1.19
N ASP A 16 10.36 6.08 1.49
CA ASP A 16 9.63 4.83 1.69
C ASP A 16 8.65 4.96 2.86
N GLU A 17 9.07 5.58 3.96
CA GLU A 17 8.20 5.87 5.10
C GLU A 17 6.96 6.68 4.69
N LEU A 18 7.13 7.70 3.85
CA LEU A 18 6.01 8.51 3.35
C LEU A 18 5.09 7.73 2.40
N VAL A 19 5.59 6.75 1.65
CA VAL A 19 4.73 5.78 0.92
C VAL A 19 3.88 4.99 1.91
N GLY A 20 4.48 4.47 2.98
CA GLY A 20 3.76 3.75 4.03
C GLY A 20 2.67 4.58 4.70
N VAL A 21 2.97 5.83 5.06
CA VAL A 21 2.01 6.78 5.65
C VAL A 21 0.83 7.03 4.72
N GLY A 22 1.08 7.31 3.44
CA GLY A 22 0.03 7.54 2.47
C GLY A 22 -0.83 6.30 2.23
N ALA A 23 -0.21 5.13 2.09
CA ALA A 23 -0.92 3.87 1.90
C ALA A 23 -1.83 3.54 3.10
N ALA A 24 -1.34 3.73 4.33
CA ALA A 24 -2.14 3.53 5.54
C ALA A 24 -3.31 4.52 5.63
N ALA A 25 -3.11 5.79 5.26
CA ALA A 25 -4.18 6.79 5.21
C ALA A 25 -5.24 6.43 4.16
N ALA A 26 -4.83 5.95 2.98
CA ALA A 26 -5.74 5.49 1.94
C ALA A 26 -6.56 4.28 2.41
N ALA A 27 -5.90 3.30 3.03
CA ALA A 27 -6.55 2.13 3.62
C ALA A 27 -7.60 2.53 4.68
N ALA A 28 -7.20 3.39 5.64
CA ALA A 28 -8.11 3.89 6.68
C ALA A 28 -9.35 4.56 6.08
N ALA A 29 -9.20 5.34 5.01
CA ALA A 29 -10.31 5.97 4.33
C ALA A 29 -11.28 4.97 3.65
N LEU A 30 -10.77 3.85 3.15
CA LEU A 30 -11.61 2.81 2.52
C LEU A 30 -12.40 1.97 3.52
N VAL A 31 -11.81 1.66 4.69
CA VAL A 31 -12.42 0.72 5.66
C VAL A 31 -12.91 1.37 6.96
N GLY A 32 -12.85 2.70 7.07
CA GLY A 32 -13.35 3.46 8.22
C GLY A 32 -12.40 3.46 9.43
N GLY A 33 -11.09 3.39 9.19
CA GLY A 33 -10.04 3.29 10.22
C GLY A 33 -9.34 1.94 10.25
N LEU A 34 -8.12 1.90 10.81
CA LEU A 34 -7.26 0.72 10.83
C LEU A 34 -7.21 -0.02 12.18
N GLU A 35 -7.81 0.52 13.23
CA GLU A 35 -7.81 -0.10 14.56
C GLU A 35 -8.39 -1.52 14.50
N SER A 36 -7.62 -2.50 15.01
CA SER A 36 -7.95 -3.93 15.01
C SER A 36 -8.16 -4.56 13.62
N LYS A 37 -7.77 -3.89 12.53
CA LYS A 37 -7.86 -4.41 11.15
C LYS A 37 -6.71 -5.37 10.84
N ARG A 38 -7.00 -6.40 10.03
CA ARG A 38 -6.00 -7.33 9.50
C ARG A 38 -5.62 -6.91 8.09
N VAL A 39 -4.33 -6.91 7.77
CA VAL A 39 -3.84 -6.53 6.43
C VAL A 39 -2.94 -7.58 5.81
N ALA A 40 -2.94 -7.65 4.48
CA ALA A 40 -1.96 -8.40 3.70
C ALA A 40 -1.12 -7.45 2.84
N ILE A 41 0.17 -7.75 2.68
CA ILE A 41 1.10 -6.91 1.90
C ILE A 41 1.76 -7.75 0.81
N GLU A 42 1.42 -7.47 -0.43
CA GLU A 42 2.08 -8.00 -1.62
C GLU A 42 3.20 -7.05 -2.08
N GLY A 43 4.33 -7.65 -2.47
CA GLY A 43 5.54 -6.91 -2.85
C GLY A 43 6.32 -6.41 -1.64
N PHE A 44 6.49 -7.26 -0.63
CA PHE A 44 7.18 -6.87 0.60
C PHE A 44 8.68 -6.58 0.36
N GLY A 45 9.04 -5.31 0.51
CA GLY A 45 10.41 -4.76 0.48
C GLY A 45 10.49 -3.53 1.40
N ALA A 46 11.30 -2.52 1.06
CA ALA A 46 11.43 -1.30 1.86
C ALA A 46 10.07 -0.59 2.08
N GLU A 47 9.30 -0.38 1.02
CA GLU A 47 7.96 0.22 1.08
C GLU A 47 6.97 -0.71 1.79
N GLY A 48 7.10 -2.03 1.62
CA GLY A 48 6.32 -3.02 2.36
C GLY A 48 6.54 -2.92 3.88
N LEU A 49 7.78 -2.75 4.32
CA LEU A 49 8.13 -2.52 5.72
C LEU A 49 7.59 -1.17 6.22
N ALA A 50 7.66 -0.13 5.38
CA ALA A 50 7.06 1.16 5.69
C ALA A 50 5.55 1.06 5.90
N ILE A 51 4.83 0.35 5.02
CA ILE A 51 3.40 0.08 5.14
C ILE A 51 3.11 -0.68 6.43
N ALA A 52 3.85 -1.76 6.72
CA ALA A 52 3.69 -2.54 7.94
C ALA A 52 3.82 -1.69 9.21
N ARG A 53 4.82 -0.79 9.26
CA ARG A 53 4.99 0.16 10.36
C ARG A 53 3.83 1.15 10.45
N ALA A 54 3.41 1.72 9.34
CA ALA A 54 2.36 2.74 9.29
C ALA A 54 0.98 2.21 9.69
N VAL A 55 0.61 1.00 9.25
CA VAL A 55 -0.67 0.39 9.63
C VAL A 55 -0.66 -0.07 11.09
N ALA A 56 0.46 -0.61 11.59
CA ALA A 56 0.61 -1.00 12.99
C ALA A 56 0.54 0.19 13.94
N ALA A 57 1.09 1.35 13.54
CA ALA A 57 0.97 2.60 14.29
C ALA A 57 -0.49 3.09 14.43
N GLN A 58 -1.41 2.57 13.61
CA GLN A 58 -2.85 2.83 13.67
C GLN A 58 -3.67 1.66 14.26
N GLY A 59 -3.00 0.68 14.88
CA GLY A 59 -3.66 -0.44 15.56
C GLY A 59 -4.04 -1.63 14.67
N ALA A 60 -3.60 -1.66 13.40
CA ALA A 60 -3.78 -2.83 12.55
C ALA A 60 -2.70 -3.90 12.79
N THR A 61 -2.98 -5.13 12.34
CA THR A 61 -2.03 -6.25 12.35
C THR A 61 -1.72 -6.71 10.93
N VAL A 62 -0.45 -7.05 10.68
CA VAL A 62 -0.04 -7.68 9.42
C VAL A 62 -0.32 -9.18 9.54
N ALA A 63 -1.30 -9.65 8.79
CA ALA A 63 -1.68 -11.06 8.77
C ALA A 63 -0.80 -11.86 7.80
N ARG A 64 -0.38 -11.23 6.69
CA ARG A 64 0.42 -11.86 5.64
C ARG A 64 1.34 -10.89 4.92
N VAL A 65 2.49 -11.39 4.49
CA VAL A 65 3.39 -10.70 3.54
C VAL A 65 3.81 -11.65 2.42
N ALA A 66 4.03 -11.11 1.22
CA ALA A 66 4.51 -11.88 0.07
C ALA A 66 5.56 -11.10 -0.74
N ALA A 67 6.63 -11.78 -1.12
CA ALA A 67 7.68 -11.27 -2.02
C ALA A 67 8.47 -12.45 -2.60
N GLY A 68 9.14 -12.24 -3.76
CA GLY A 68 10.06 -13.23 -4.32
C GLY A 68 9.46 -14.61 -4.66
N GLY A 69 8.13 -14.71 -4.79
CA GLY A 69 7.46 -16.00 -4.97
C GLY A 69 7.29 -16.81 -3.68
N ALA A 70 7.47 -16.19 -2.51
CA ALA A 70 7.11 -16.71 -1.21
C ALA A 70 5.95 -15.89 -0.61
N CYS A 71 5.16 -16.52 0.26
CA CYS A 71 4.18 -15.85 1.11
C CYS A 71 4.23 -16.49 2.49
N VAL A 72 4.14 -15.66 3.52
CA VAL A 72 4.07 -16.11 4.91
C VAL A 72 2.91 -15.47 5.64
N SER A 73 2.37 -16.17 6.64
CA SER A 73 1.30 -15.71 7.51
C SER A 73 1.68 -15.79 8.99
N ASP A 74 0.95 -15.05 9.83
CA ASP A 74 1.09 -15.04 11.30
C ASP A 74 0.82 -16.41 11.98
N GLY A 75 0.50 -17.46 11.21
CA GLY A 75 0.31 -18.83 11.67
C GLY A 75 -0.90 -19.03 12.60
N GLY A 76 -1.71 -17.99 12.86
CA GLY A 76 -2.85 -18.03 13.78
C GLY A 76 -2.49 -18.38 15.25
N SER A 77 -1.20 -18.40 15.59
CA SER A 77 -0.71 -18.80 16.91
C SER A 77 -0.75 -17.60 17.86
N SER A 78 -1.59 -17.68 18.89
CA SER A 78 -1.59 -16.73 20.00
C SER A 78 -0.32 -16.76 20.88
N ALA A 79 0.71 -17.52 20.48
CA ALA A 79 1.94 -17.76 21.23
C ALA A 79 3.22 -17.28 20.51
N GLY A 80 3.14 -16.86 19.24
CA GLY A 80 4.26 -16.23 18.52
C GLY A 80 4.16 -14.71 18.54
N GLU A 81 5.27 -14.00 18.31
CA GLU A 81 5.28 -12.54 18.17
C GLU A 81 4.55 -12.07 16.89
N GLY A 82 4.11 -12.98 16.01
CA GLY A 82 3.41 -12.66 14.76
C GLY A 82 4.30 -11.89 13.78
N LEU A 83 3.72 -11.43 12.67
CA LEU A 83 4.41 -10.57 11.70
C LEU A 83 4.42 -9.11 12.20
N THR A 84 5.00 -8.86 13.39
CA THR A 84 5.13 -7.49 13.91
C THR A 84 6.10 -6.65 13.09
N PRO A 85 5.99 -5.31 13.12
CA PRO A 85 6.96 -4.44 12.45
C PRO A 85 8.41 -4.67 12.88
N ALA A 86 8.64 -5.11 14.13
CA ALA A 86 9.98 -5.44 14.62
C ALA A 86 10.53 -6.70 13.95
N VAL A 87 9.76 -7.80 13.95
CA VAL A 87 10.13 -9.06 13.27
C VAL A 87 10.37 -8.83 11.77
N LEU A 88 9.49 -8.06 11.13
CA LEU A 88 9.63 -7.70 9.72
C LEU A 88 10.85 -6.82 9.44
N ALA A 89 11.19 -5.88 10.33
CA ALA A 89 12.37 -5.04 10.21
C ALA A 89 13.66 -5.85 10.39
N ASP A 90 13.73 -6.73 11.38
CA ASP A 90 14.90 -7.59 11.62
C ASP A 90 15.14 -8.50 10.42
N ALA A 91 14.08 -9.08 9.85
CA ALA A 91 14.18 -9.90 8.64
C ALA A 91 14.65 -9.09 7.42
N TRP A 92 14.12 -7.88 7.22
CA TRP A 92 14.55 -6.98 6.13
C TRP A 92 16.03 -6.58 6.27
N LEU A 93 16.46 -6.17 7.47
CA LEU A 93 17.84 -5.77 7.73
C LEU A 93 18.83 -6.92 7.57
N ALA A 94 18.41 -8.15 7.89
CA ALA A 94 19.26 -9.34 7.80
C ALA A 94 19.32 -9.93 6.39
N HIS A 95 18.22 -9.88 5.63
CA HIS A 95 18.06 -10.67 4.40
C HIS A 95 17.68 -9.86 3.16
N GLY A 96 17.33 -8.58 3.29
CA GLY A 96 16.87 -7.74 2.17
C GLY A 96 15.70 -8.38 1.42
N ASP A 97 15.81 -8.49 0.10
CA ASP A 97 14.76 -9.04 -0.78
C ASP A 97 14.39 -10.50 -0.47
N ASP A 98 15.29 -11.26 0.17
CA ASP A 98 15.04 -12.66 0.56
C ASP A 98 14.32 -12.78 1.93
N CYS A 99 13.96 -11.66 2.57
CA CYS A 99 13.40 -11.66 3.92
C CYS A 99 12.12 -12.48 4.07
N VAL A 100 11.22 -12.50 3.08
CA VAL A 100 9.98 -13.29 3.16
C VAL A 100 10.26 -14.79 3.09
N ALA A 101 11.25 -15.21 2.31
CA ALA A 101 11.68 -16.61 2.28
C ALA A 101 12.31 -17.01 3.62
N ALA A 102 13.18 -16.17 4.17
CA ALA A 102 13.82 -16.40 5.47
C ALA A 102 12.81 -16.44 6.63
N LEU A 103 11.80 -15.57 6.63
CA LEU A 103 10.70 -15.58 7.60
C LEU A 103 9.92 -16.91 7.58
N GLY A 104 9.81 -17.55 6.41
CA GLY A 104 9.14 -18.84 6.29
C GLY A 104 9.86 -20.00 6.98
N GLU A 105 11.13 -19.82 7.36
CA GLU A 105 11.92 -20.78 8.13
C GLU A 105 11.81 -20.57 9.65
N ALA A 106 11.20 -19.46 10.10
CA ALA A 106 11.08 -19.10 11.50
C ALA A 106 9.94 -19.85 12.21
N ASP A 107 10.15 -20.20 13.49
CA ASP A 107 9.13 -20.82 14.32
C ASP A 107 7.90 -19.89 14.49
N GLY A 108 6.69 -20.46 14.31
CA GLY A 108 5.43 -19.73 14.48
C GLY A 108 4.99 -18.91 13.26
N VAL A 109 5.75 -18.94 12.16
CA VAL A 109 5.36 -18.39 10.86
C VAL A 109 4.94 -19.52 9.94
N ALA A 110 3.81 -19.39 9.24
CA ALA A 110 3.36 -20.41 8.29
C ALA A 110 3.71 -19.99 6.85
N THR A 111 4.32 -20.91 6.09
CA THR A 111 4.56 -20.72 4.65
C THR A 111 3.30 -21.02 3.85
N GLU A 112 2.98 -20.13 2.92
CA GLU A 112 1.79 -20.18 2.08
C GLU A 112 2.15 -20.18 0.59
N LYS A 113 1.16 -20.50 -0.26
CA LYS A 113 1.30 -20.25 -1.71
C LYS A 113 1.32 -18.74 -1.94
N PRO A 114 2.09 -18.21 -2.92
CA PRO A 114 2.14 -16.77 -3.19
C PRO A 114 0.77 -16.12 -3.40
N SER A 115 -0.15 -16.83 -4.05
CA SER A 115 -1.50 -16.35 -4.31
C SER A 115 -2.36 -16.18 -3.04
N GLN A 116 -1.95 -16.72 -1.88
CA GLN A 116 -2.68 -16.57 -0.62
C GLN A 116 -2.63 -15.13 -0.09
N VAL A 117 -1.70 -14.29 -0.55
CA VAL A 117 -1.71 -12.87 -0.20
C VAL A 117 -3.03 -12.19 -0.60
N TRP A 118 -3.71 -12.72 -1.62
CA TRP A 118 -4.97 -12.19 -2.17
C TRP A 118 -6.23 -12.69 -1.46
N SER A 119 -6.13 -13.54 -0.43
CA SER A 119 -7.30 -14.09 0.26
C SER A 119 -8.11 -13.02 0.99
N ASP A 120 -9.44 -13.15 0.98
CA ASP A 120 -10.43 -12.20 1.49
C ASP A 120 -10.69 -12.28 3.01
N ASP A 121 -9.83 -12.99 3.74
CA ASP A 121 -9.84 -13.13 5.20
C ASP A 121 -9.07 -12.00 5.92
N VAL A 122 -8.79 -10.91 5.21
CA VAL A 122 -8.22 -9.66 5.72
C VAL A 122 -9.10 -8.48 5.33
N ASP A 123 -8.97 -7.36 6.05
CA ASP A 123 -9.74 -6.15 5.78
C ASP A 123 -9.16 -5.34 4.62
N VAL A 124 -7.83 -5.36 4.44
CA VAL A 124 -7.12 -4.59 3.40
C VAL A 124 -5.99 -5.41 2.79
N ILE A 125 -5.85 -5.35 1.47
CA ILE A 125 -4.72 -5.88 0.72
C ILE A 125 -3.93 -4.71 0.12
N PHE A 126 -2.64 -4.64 0.41
CA PHE A 126 -1.70 -3.74 -0.26
C PHE A 126 -0.99 -4.47 -1.40
N CYS A 127 -0.81 -3.83 -2.55
CA CYS A 127 -0.06 -4.41 -3.66
C CYS A 127 0.85 -3.41 -4.38
N GLY A 128 2.02 -3.87 -4.81
CA GLY A 128 2.94 -2.99 -5.50
C GLY A 128 4.27 -3.58 -5.97
N SER A 129 4.44 -4.89 -6.04
CA SER A 129 5.72 -5.45 -6.52
C SER A 129 6.07 -5.04 -7.97
N LYS A 130 5.06 -4.85 -8.81
CA LYS A 130 5.19 -4.51 -10.23
C LYS A 130 3.86 -4.04 -10.83
N PRO A 131 3.88 -3.44 -12.04
CA PRO A 131 2.65 -3.24 -12.82
C PRO A 131 1.89 -4.56 -13.04
N ALA A 132 0.58 -4.49 -12.91
CA ALA A 132 -0.34 -5.63 -12.97
C ALA A 132 0.01 -6.78 -12.00
N ALA A 133 0.60 -6.46 -10.84
CA ALA A 133 0.78 -7.42 -9.74
C ALA A 133 -0.56 -8.06 -9.33
N LEU A 134 -1.62 -7.26 -9.21
CA LEU A 134 -2.98 -7.76 -9.05
C LEU A 134 -3.62 -7.99 -10.43
N THR A 135 -3.80 -9.27 -10.78
CA THR A 135 -4.45 -9.68 -12.02
C THR A 135 -5.97 -9.81 -11.85
N GLY A 136 -6.70 -9.89 -12.96
CA GLY A 136 -8.14 -10.16 -12.93
C GLY A 136 -8.53 -11.55 -12.40
N GLU A 137 -7.59 -12.49 -12.32
CA GLU A 137 -7.82 -13.79 -11.66
C GLU A 137 -7.66 -13.66 -10.16
N ASP A 138 -6.55 -13.06 -9.72
CA ASP A 138 -6.26 -12.80 -8.30
C ASP A 138 -7.29 -11.88 -7.64
N ALA A 139 -7.81 -10.90 -8.37
CA ALA A 139 -8.86 -10.00 -7.88
C ALA A 139 -10.18 -10.72 -7.53
N LYS A 140 -10.42 -11.93 -8.06
CA LYS A 140 -11.58 -12.73 -7.66
C LYS A 140 -11.38 -13.33 -6.26
N THR A 141 -10.14 -13.68 -5.93
CA THR A 141 -9.74 -14.21 -4.62
C THR A 141 -9.89 -13.12 -3.55
N ALA A 142 -9.61 -11.87 -3.89
CA ALA A 142 -9.78 -10.71 -3.00
C ALA A 142 -11.26 -10.40 -2.68
N GLY A 143 -12.23 -10.97 -3.39
CA GLY A 143 -13.64 -10.84 -3.07
C GLY A 143 -14.10 -9.38 -2.94
N THR A 144 -14.56 -9.00 -1.75
CA THR A 144 -15.00 -7.64 -1.40
C THR A 144 -13.96 -6.85 -0.61
N THR A 145 -12.76 -7.40 -0.39
CA THR A 145 -11.69 -6.80 0.42
C THR A 145 -11.15 -5.53 -0.24
N ALA A 146 -10.87 -4.51 0.58
CA ALA A 146 -10.33 -3.26 0.10
C ALA A 146 -8.90 -3.46 -0.45
N VAL A 147 -8.59 -2.84 -1.58
CA VAL A 147 -7.26 -2.93 -2.21
C VAL A 147 -6.60 -1.56 -2.28
N VAL A 148 -5.36 -1.45 -1.79
CA VAL A 148 -4.54 -0.24 -1.91
C VAL A 148 -3.32 -0.55 -2.76
N SER A 149 -3.23 0.10 -3.92
CA SER A 149 -2.00 0.07 -4.71
C SER A 149 -1.02 1.12 -4.20
N TRP A 150 0.26 0.78 -4.05
CA TRP A 150 1.32 1.73 -3.65
C TRP A 150 2.39 1.92 -4.74
N SER A 151 2.36 1.11 -5.80
CA SER A 151 3.32 1.17 -6.91
C SER A 151 2.59 1.39 -8.24
N PRO A 152 3.21 2.08 -9.22
CA PRO A 152 2.56 2.43 -10.48
C PRO A 152 1.91 1.24 -11.19
N ALA A 153 0.62 1.40 -11.51
CA ALA A 153 -0.20 0.47 -12.24
C ALA A 153 -0.24 -0.96 -11.63
N ALA A 154 -0.07 -1.10 -10.31
CA ALA A 154 -0.07 -2.41 -9.65
C ALA A 154 -1.39 -3.18 -9.81
N ILE A 155 -2.50 -2.46 -9.98
CA ILE A 155 -3.82 -3.04 -10.28
C ILE A 155 -4.02 -2.99 -11.80
N SER A 156 -4.15 -4.16 -12.42
CA SER A 156 -4.50 -4.22 -13.85
C SER A 156 -5.90 -3.69 -14.12
N SER A 157 -6.15 -3.18 -15.33
CA SER A 157 -7.48 -2.73 -15.77
C SER A 157 -8.54 -3.82 -15.61
N ARG A 158 -8.16 -5.09 -15.83
CA ARG A 158 -9.04 -6.24 -15.62
C ARG A 158 -9.34 -6.48 -14.14
N ALA A 159 -8.34 -6.38 -13.28
CA ALA A 159 -8.52 -6.48 -11.83
C ALA A 159 -9.45 -5.37 -11.32
N LEU A 160 -9.24 -4.13 -11.75
CA LEU A 160 -10.08 -3.01 -11.36
C LEU A 160 -11.55 -3.22 -11.74
N ALA A 161 -11.82 -3.75 -12.93
CA ALA A 161 -13.17 -4.10 -13.36
C ALA A 161 -13.79 -5.22 -12.51
N VAL A 162 -13.00 -6.22 -12.11
CA VAL A 162 -13.45 -7.33 -11.23
C VAL A 162 -13.75 -6.80 -9.83
N LEU A 163 -12.85 -6.03 -9.22
CA LEU A 163 -13.04 -5.41 -7.90
C LEU A 163 -14.31 -4.54 -7.88
N ARG A 164 -14.50 -3.68 -8.88
CA ARG A 164 -15.71 -2.86 -9.01
C ARG A 164 -16.97 -3.70 -9.12
N SER A 165 -16.94 -4.77 -9.92
CA SER A 165 -18.08 -5.68 -10.05
C SER A 165 -18.41 -6.41 -8.74
N ALA A 166 -17.43 -6.64 -7.89
CA ALA A 166 -17.60 -7.25 -6.57
C ALA A 166 -17.98 -6.24 -5.48
N GLY A 167 -17.89 -4.93 -5.75
CA GLY A 167 -18.06 -3.89 -4.73
C GLY A 167 -16.85 -3.74 -3.81
N ALA A 168 -15.69 -4.26 -4.19
CA ALA A 168 -14.43 -4.08 -3.48
C ALA A 168 -13.88 -2.66 -3.74
N PRO A 169 -13.68 -1.83 -2.71
CA PRO A 169 -13.10 -0.51 -2.89
C PRO A 169 -11.60 -0.61 -3.21
N ALA A 170 -11.12 0.25 -4.11
CA ALA A 170 -9.71 0.29 -4.49
C ALA A 170 -9.16 1.73 -4.47
N ALA A 171 -7.96 1.93 -3.93
CA ALA A 171 -7.24 3.20 -3.96
C ALA A 171 -6.14 3.20 -5.03
N ALA A 172 -5.99 4.34 -5.72
CA ALA A 172 -5.01 4.54 -6.77
C ALA A 172 -3.60 4.78 -6.21
N ASP A 173 -2.58 4.26 -6.91
CA ASP A 173 -1.17 4.35 -6.52
C ASP A 173 -0.68 5.81 -6.37
N PHE A 174 -0.97 6.67 -7.35
CA PHE A 174 -0.56 8.06 -7.36
C PHE A 174 -1.25 8.91 -6.29
N VAL A 175 -2.25 8.34 -5.61
CA VAL A 175 -2.85 8.91 -4.40
C VAL A 175 -2.16 8.29 -3.17
N ALA A 176 -2.19 6.97 -3.03
CA ALA A 176 -1.66 6.27 -1.86
C ALA A 176 -0.14 6.47 -1.66
N ALA A 177 0.63 6.64 -2.72
CA ALA A 177 2.08 6.80 -2.69
C ALA A 177 2.54 8.24 -2.99
N LEU A 178 1.68 9.25 -2.81
CA LEU A 178 2.03 10.64 -3.14
C LEU A 178 3.07 11.27 -2.20
N GLY A 179 3.27 10.71 -1.00
CA GLY A 179 4.06 11.29 0.09
C GLY A 179 5.46 11.78 -0.32
N PRO A 180 6.29 10.95 -1.00
CA PRO A 180 7.59 11.38 -1.52
C PRO A 180 7.54 12.62 -2.41
N THR A 181 6.45 12.83 -3.16
CA THR A 181 6.29 13.98 -4.06
C THR A 181 6.14 15.29 -3.29
N LEU A 182 5.54 15.25 -2.10
CA LEU A 182 5.40 16.44 -1.24
C LEU A 182 6.77 16.99 -0.79
N THR A 183 7.76 16.11 -0.65
CA THR A 183 9.13 16.52 -0.29
C THR A 183 9.78 17.42 -1.34
N TRP A 184 9.37 17.31 -2.62
CA TRP A 184 10.00 18.06 -3.71
C TRP A 184 9.79 19.56 -3.59
N TRP A 185 8.69 19.96 -2.96
CA TRP A 185 8.27 21.36 -2.80
C TRP A 185 8.33 21.83 -1.34
N ALA A 186 8.74 20.95 -0.42
CA ALA A 186 8.82 21.26 0.99
C ALA A 186 9.90 22.31 1.26
N ASP A 187 9.61 23.24 2.17
CA ASP A 187 10.58 24.20 2.68
C ASP A 187 11.75 23.45 3.36
N PRO A 188 13.00 23.93 3.25
CA PRO A 188 14.14 23.30 3.90
C PRO A 188 14.03 23.16 5.43
N THR A 189 13.15 23.93 6.07
CA THR A 189 12.88 23.87 7.51
C THR A 189 11.73 22.95 7.89
N THR A 190 11.01 22.38 6.92
CA THR A 190 9.93 21.44 7.17
C THR A 190 10.48 20.19 7.86
N THR A 191 9.82 19.78 8.95
CA THR A 191 10.24 18.62 9.73
C THR A 191 9.67 17.32 9.13
N HIS A 192 10.29 16.19 9.49
CA HIS A 192 9.76 14.87 9.18
C HIS A 192 8.33 14.68 9.71
N GLU A 193 8.05 15.16 10.93
CA GLU A 193 6.71 15.09 11.53
C GLU A 193 5.68 15.87 10.71
N ALA A 194 6.02 17.09 10.27
CA ALA A 194 5.15 17.89 9.43
C ALA A 194 4.86 17.20 8.09
N LEU A 195 5.87 16.58 7.45
CA LEU A 195 5.69 15.85 6.19
C LEU A 195 4.84 14.58 6.34
N ARG A 196 4.96 13.87 7.47
CA ARG A 196 4.07 12.73 7.76
C ARG A 196 2.61 13.19 7.88
N ALA A 197 2.38 14.25 8.66
CA ALA A 197 1.06 14.82 8.85
C ALA A 197 0.47 15.31 7.51
N GLU A 198 1.24 16.08 6.75
CA GLU A 198 0.84 16.59 5.43
C GLU A 198 0.53 15.45 4.46
N THR A 199 1.32 14.38 4.47
CA THR A 199 1.06 13.19 3.63
C THR A 199 -0.25 12.53 4.01
N ALA A 200 -0.46 12.23 5.29
CA ALA A 200 -1.68 11.58 5.77
C ALA A 200 -2.93 12.44 5.48
N GLU A 201 -2.86 13.74 5.76
CA GLU A 201 -3.95 14.69 5.53
C GLU A 201 -4.27 14.85 4.04
N THR A 202 -3.25 14.98 3.19
CA THR A 202 -3.42 15.10 1.74
C THR A 202 -4.09 13.85 1.17
N VAL A 203 -3.60 12.66 1.52
CA VAL A 203 -4.20 11.41 1.06
C VAL A 203 -5.63 11.25 1.57
N ALA A 204 -5.87 11.48 2.86
CA ALA A 204 -7.21 11.37 3.44
C ALA A 204 -8.20 12.35 2.79
N SER A 205 -7.77 13.57 2.48
CA SER A 205 -8.57 14.59 1.78
C SER A 205 -8.97 14.12 0.36
N VAL A 206 -8.00 13.63 -0.43
CA VAL A 206 -8.29 13.10 -1.77
C VAL A 206 -9.20 11.88 -1.70
N MET A 207 -9.01 11.00 -0.72
CA MET A 207 -9.87 9.83 -0.54
C MET A 207 -11.29 10.20 -0.11
N ALA A 208 -11.47 11.20 0.76
CA ALA A 208 -12.80 11.70 1.14
C ALA A 208 -13.58 12.25 -0.07
N GLU A 209 -12.89 12.87 -1.04
CA GLU A 209 -13.50 13.35 -2.29
C GLU A 209 -13.84 12.23 -3.28
N THR A 210 -13.13 11.10 -3.25
CA THR A 210 -13.15 10.09 -4.32
C THR A 210 -13.80 8.77 -3.93
N ALA A 211 -13.78 8.37 -2.65
CA ALA A 211 -14.17 7.04 -2.20
C ALA A 211 -15.63 6.67 -2.51
N GLY A 212 -16.54 7.64 -2.50
CA GLY A 212 -17.98 7.44 -2.73
C GLY A 212 -18.43 7.57 -4.20
N HIS A 213 -17.51 7.69 -5.15
CA HIS A 213 -17.86 7.88 -6.56
C HIS A 213 -18.40 6.59 -7.21
N ASP A 214 -19.42 6.71 -8.07
CA ASP A 214 -20.09 5.55 -8.70
C ASP A 214 -19.13 4.65 -9.51
N ASP A 215 -18.16 5.25 -10.20
CA ASP A 215 -17.13 4.51 -10.94
C ASP A 215 -15.98 3.96 -10.06
N GLY A 216 -16.00 4.22 -8.75
CA GLY A 216 -14.97 3.86 -7.78
C GLY A 216 -13.86 4.92 -7.62
N ALA A 217 -13.12 4.84 -6.51
CA ALA A 217 -12.16 5.86 -6.10
C ALA A 217 -10.99 6.04 -7.09
N VAL A 218 -10.50 4.95 -7.70
CA VAL A 218 -9.44 5.02 -8.72
C VAL A 218 -9.87 5.89 -9.91
N MET A 219 -11.09 5.68 -10.40
CA MET A 219 -11.60 6.43 -11.55
C MET A 219 -11.86 7.89 -11.19
N ALA A 220 -12.42 8.14 -10.01
CA ALA A 220 -12.61 9.50 -9.51
C ALA A 220 -11.30 10.27 -9.35
N ALA A 221 -10.24 9.60 -8.87
CA ALA A 221 -8.90 10.18 -8.81
C ALA A 221 -8.34 10.49 -10.21
N CYS A 222 -8.57 9.61 -11.19
CA CYS A 222 -8.21 9.88 -12.59
C CYS A 222 -8.95 11.10 -13.14
N TYR A 223 -10.28 11.19 -12.96
CA TYR A 223 -11.07 12.34 -13.41
C TYR A 223 -10.60 13.65 -12.79
N ARG A 224 -10.20 13.63 -11.52
CA ARG A 224 -9.65 14.79 -10.82
C ARG A 224 -8.30 15.21 -11.40
N ALA A 225 -7.40 14.25 -11.64
CA ALA A 225 -6.11 14.51 -12.26
C ALA A 225 -6.25 15.05 -13.70
N GLU A 226 -7.12 14.44 -14.50
CA GLU A 226 -7.44 14.87 -15.87
C GLU A 226 -7.95 16.31 -15.88
N ARG A 227 -8.94 16.66 -15.04
CA ARG A 227 -9.43 18.04 -14.93
C ARG A 227 -8.38 19.04 -14.49
N PHE A 228 -7.43 18.65 -13.64
CA PHE A 228 -6.32 19.52 -13.27
C PHE A 228 -5.35 19.72 -14.45
N MET A 229 -5.01 18.66 -15.17
CA MET A 229 -4.14 18.73 -16.34
C MET A 229 -4.71 19.64 -17.43
N GLU A 230 -6.01 19.57 -17.71
CA GLU A 230 -6.72 20.43 -18.67
C GLU A 230 -6.59 21.94 -18.37
N THR A 231 -6.13 22.33 -17.17
CA THR A 231 -5.88 23.75 -16.86
C THR A 231 -4.57 24.29 -17.45
N TRP A 232 -3.66 23.42 -17.92
CA TRP A 232 -2.33 23.81 -18.40
C TRP A 232 -1.78 23.00 -19.57
N ILE A 233 -2.51 22.00 -20.10
CA ILE A 233 -2.21 21.33 -21.37
C ILE A 233 -3.43 21.31 -22.29
N ASP A 234 -3.20 21.44 -23.61
CA ASP A 234 -4.28 21.49 -24.61
C ASP A 234 -4.84 20.10 -24.97
N GLU A 235 -4.01 19.06 -24.87
CA GLU A 235 -4.37 17.67 -25.18
C GLU A 235 -3.87 16.75 -24.06
N LEU A 236 -4.77 15.91 -23.54
CA LEU A 236 -4.43 14.95 -22.49
C LEU A 236 -3.47 13.87 -23.02
N PRO A 237 -2.53 13.36 -22.19
CA PRO A 237 -1.72 12.21 -22.55
C PRO A 237 -2.58 11.01 -22.95
N PHE A 238 -2.07 10.20 -23.88
CA PHE A 238 -2.79 9.01 -24.31
C PHE A 238 -2.93 7.99 -23.17
N GLY A 239 -4.17 7.64 -22.84
CA GLY A 239 -4.51 6.60 -21.87
C GLY A 239 -4.57 7.10 -20.43
N ARG A 240 -5.21 6.29 -19.58
CA ARG A 240 -5.24 6.48 -18.12
C ARG A 240 -4.07 5.76 -17.47
N PRO A 241 -3.68 6.14 -16.24
CA PRO A 241 -2.63 5.45 -15.47
C PRO A 241 -3.14 4.10 -14.93
N LEU A 242 -3.58 3.22 -15.82
CA LEU A 242 -4.06 1.88 -15.53
C LEU A 242 -3.19 0.87 -16.29
N GLY A 243 -2.83 -0.23 -15.63
CA GLY A 243 -2.05 -1.33 -16.20
C GLY A 243 -2.86 -2.32 -17.04
#